data_AF-A0A9X3MRY2-F1
#
_entry.id   AF-A0A9X3MRY2-F1
#
_cell.length_a   1.000
_cell.length_b   1.000
_cell.length_c   1.000
_cell.angle_alpha   90.00
_cell.angle_beta   90.00
_cell.angle_gamma   90.00
#
_symmetry.space_group_name_H-M   'P 1'
#
loop_
_entity.id
_entity.type
_entity.pdbx_description
1 polymer ?
#
loop_
_entity_poly.entity_id
_entity_poly.type
_entity_poly.pdbx_seq_one_letter_code
_entity_poly.pdbx_strand_id
1 'polypeptide(L)'
;MESVRRPRAAHSPMDPQRPRRHAPRADLAVLGLQRSAGNHATAALLQRALKPAFAQQPVWYAPLHQLAQEYNDLRGAKELWGILPKWAMKNPAEARQAALAKLGEVERWVYGWFRQRENQDRTADPEWAPMRAFLNQLQTERDGLVALALSDGGDPPLANFAQLQGGEQQQVREIWNELIREKSGDIDLRMGLAVDGADKAARIRLLADFSRLLETETGRMVVGGLSGEQPRLTVTPAKGAKFVASPVNEAYEGLTVGAPPKATEQFVSLVLDGLSVQQRKVAINDARVRNPDARGVSLTTAADGTLHFRFNTGTGSNVTVPSGAQDTSDQGSSLALGTNDFAIIAPTFVSLGHELGHALRSLHGITAKDDEATDAMLAHAFKNVVVGDRKEEFFNIDVIENRIRAEAGLSLRGAHADWSGTELARMFDVAQAINLAATNAHQLASAQLGQEIAQLRIAADALTDGLRDALERRRKRKMPPSVDEILALRLSAATMRQQATNLEQRATVIGQQQQNVVALKPLPQRL
;
A
#
# COMPACT_ATOMS: atom_id res chain seq x y z
N MET A 1 -14.61 -35.29 -72.05
CA MET A 1 -15.64 -36.32 -71.84
C MET A 1 -16.28 -36.08 -70.49
N GLU A 2 -17.37 -35.32 -70.48
CA GLU A 2 -18.39 -35.40 -69.42
C GLU A 2 -19.01 -36.80 -69.42
N SER A 3 -19.41 -37.30 -68.24
CA SER A 3 -20.77 -37.82 -67.98
C SER A 3 -20.75 -38.81 -66.79
N VAL A 4 -21.15 -38.39 -65.58
CA VAL A 4 -22.52 -38.45 -64.98
C VAL A 4 -22.99 -39.87 -64.57
N ARG A 5 -23.33 -40.02 -63.27
CA ARG A 5 -24.58 -40.57 -62.64
C ARG A 5 -24.25 -41.36 -61.34
N ARG A 6 -24.50 -40.86 -60.11
CA ARG A 6 -25.77 -40.76 -59.30
C ARG A 6 -26.39 -42.13 -58.91
N PRO A 7 -27.28 -42.28 -57.89
CA PRO A 7 -27.34 -41.74 -56.51
C PRO A 7 -27.99 -42.71 -55.43
N ARG A 8 -28.26 -42.18 -54.21
CA ARG A 8 -29.23 -42.59 -53.12
C ARG A 8 -28.88 -43.84 -52.26
N ALA A 9 -29.19 -43.93 -50.95
CA ALA A 9 -30.24 -43.35 -50.10
C ALA A 9 -29.76 -43.18 -48.62
N ALA A 10 -30.08 -42.08 -47.94
CA ALA A 10 -31.08 -41.94 -46.85
C ALA A 10 -30.90 -42.86 -45.62
N HIS A 11 -30.58 -42.27 -44.46
CA HIS A 11 -31.22 -42.51 -43.15
C HIS A 11 -30.68 -41.51 -42.10
N SER A 12 -31.58 -40.80 -41.44
CA SER A 12 -31.40 -40.20 -40.10
C SER A 12 -32.58 -40.70 -39.26
N PRO A 13 -32.60 -40.62 -37.91
CA PRO A 13 -31.56 -40.19 -36.95
C PRO A 13 -31.38 -41.20 -35.78
N MET A 14 -30.32 -41.07 -34.97
CA MET A 14 -30.43 -41.33 -33.52
C MET A 14 -29.27 -40.69 -32.75
N ASP A 15 -29.64 -39.80 -31.85
CA ASP A 15 -28.85 -39.27 -30.73
C ASP A 15 -28.84 -40.33 -29.61
N PRO A 16 -27.67 -40.65 -29.04
CA PRO A 16 -27.62 -40.78 -27.61
C PRO A 16 -26.39 -40.11 -26.98
N GLN A 17 -26.70 -39.18 -26.09
CA GLN A 17 -26.01 -38.94 -24.81
C GLN A 17 -24.66 -38.21 -24.87
N ARG A 18 -24.74 -36.88 -24.82
CA ARG A 18 -23.72 -36.04 -24.16
C ARG A 18 -23.67 -36.36 -22.65
N PRO A 19 -22.52 -36.73 -22.06
CA PRO A 19 -22.37 -36.65 -20.62
C PRO A 19 -22.26 -35.18 -20.23
N ARG A 20 -23.31 -34.66 -19.56
CA ARG A 20 -23.22 -33.39 -18.82
C ARG A 20 -22.20 -33.60 -17.70
N ARG A 21 -21.00 -33.02 -17.86
CA ARG A 21 -20.07 -32.81 -16.74
C ARG A 21 -20.72 -31.82 -15.76
N HIS A 22 -21.43 -32.34 -14.78
CA HIS A 22 -21.72 -31.61 -13.55
C HIS A 22 -20.41 -31.46 -12.78
N ALA A 23 -19.86 -30.24 -12.74
CA ALA A 23 -18.85 -29.87 -11.76
C ALA A 23 -19.46 -29.96 -10.34
N PRO A 24 -18.69 -30.35 -9.32
CA PRO A 24 -19.23 -30.66 -8.00
C PRO A 24 -19.60 -29.36 -7.26
N ARG A 25 -20.89 -29.03 -7.22
CA ARG A 25 -21.47 -27.99 -6.34
C ARG A 25 -21.16 -28.22 -4.84
N ALA A 26 -20.79 -29.44 -4.45
CA ALA A 26 -20.52 -29.81 -3.07
C ALA A 26 -19.20 -29.23 -2.52
N ASP A 27 -18.15 -29.12 -3.33
CA ASP A 27 -16.84 -28.64 -2.86
C ASP A 27 -16.83 -27.13 -2.58
N LEU A 28 -17.63 -26.36 -3.33
CA LEU A 28 -17.88 -24.95 -3.06
C LEU A 28 -18.73 -24.75 -1.78
N ALA A 29 -19.62 -25.68 -1.46
CA ALA A 29 -20.44 -25.61 -0.26
C ALA A 29 -19.63 -25.89 1.02
N VAL A 30 -18.65 -26.80 0.96
CA VAL A 30 -17.75 -27.12 2.09
C VAL A 30 -16.75 -25.99 2.33
N LEU A 31 -16.16 -25.42 1.27
CA LEU A 31 -15.33 -24.20 1.36
C LEU A 31 -16.14 -23.00 1.87
N GLY A 32 -17.42 -22.88 1.48
CA GLY A 32 -18.35 -21.87 2.00
C GLY A 32 -18.66 -22.06 3.50
N LEU A 33 -18.85 -23.31 3.95
CA LEU A 33 -19.12 -23.66 5.36
C LEU A 33 -17.92 -23.40 6.28
N GLN A 34 -16.70 -23.69 5.82
CA GLN A 34 -15.47 -23.38 6.56
C GLN A 34 -15.20 -21.87 6.64
N ARG A 35 -15.51 -21.12 5.57
CA ARG A 35 -15.45 -19.65 5.56
C ARG A 35 -16.53 -19.02 6.46
N SER A 36 -17.76 -19.56 6.49
CA SER A 36 -18.81 -19.04 7.37
C SER A 36 -18.50 -19.28 8.85
N ALA A 37 -17.98 -20.46 9.23
CA ALA A 37 -17.62 -20.73 10.62
C ALA A 37 -16.43 -19.87 11.10
N GLY A 38 -15.40 -19.69 10.25
CA GLY A 38 -14.28 -18.78 10.53
C GLY A 38 -14.71 -17.32 10.62
N ASN A 39 -15.57 -16.85 9.71
CA ASN A 39 -16.06 -15.47 9.69
C ASN A 39 -17.07 -15.18 10.83
N HIS A 40 -17.91 -16.15 11.21
CA HIS A 40 -18.75 -16.09 12.41
C HIS A 40 -17.88 -16.00 13.67
N ALA A 41 -16.80 -16.78 13.76
CA ALA A 41 -15.86 -16.70 14.87
C ALA A 41 -15.18 -15.33 14.94
N THR A 42 -14.78 -14.73 13.80
CA THR A 42 -14.12 -13.41 13.73
C THR A 42 -15.06 -12.23 13.98
N ALA A 43 -16.30 -12.25 13.47
CA ALA A 43 -17.29 -11.19 13.73
C ALA A 43 -17.83 -11.26 15.18
N ALA A 44 -18.02 -12.47 15.70
CA ALA A 44 -18.25 -12.68 17.12
C ALA A 44 -17.01 -12.30 17.93
N LEU A 45 -15.78 -12.52 17.44
CA LEU A 45 -14.56 -12.02 18.08
C LEU A 45 -14.51 -10.50 18.07
N LEU A 46 -14.86 -9.81 16.98
CA LEU A 46 -14.94 -8.34 16.92
C LEU A 46 -16.02 -7.84 17.88
N GLN A 47 -17.24 -8.38 17.86
CA GLN A 47 -18.28 -7.98 18.81
C GLN A 47 -17.90 -8.30 20.27
N ARG A 48 -17.26 -9.45 20.53
CA ARG A 48 -16.89 -9.93 21.87
C ARG A 48 -15.54 -9.41 22.37
N ALA A 49 -14.67 -8.90 21.50
CA ALA A 49 -13.43 -8.19 21.84
C ALA A 49 -13.64 -6.69 21.91
N LEU A 50 -14.50 -6.11 21.07
CA LEU A 50 -14.83 -4.68 21.10
C LEU A 50 -15.79 -4.34 22.26
N LYS A 51 -16.79 -5.19 22.60
CA LYS A 51 -17.70 -4.89 23.75
C LYS A 51 -16.97 -4.74 25.09
N PRO A 52 -16.01 -5.61 25.46
CA PRO A 52 -15.28 -5.48 26.73
C PRO A 52 -14.11 -4.49 26.66
N ALA A 53 -13.57 -4.19 25.47
CA ALA A 53 -12.44 -3.27 25.32
C ALA A 53 -12.84 -1.79 25.49
N PHE A 54 -14.13 -1.46 25.43
CA PHE A 54 -14.62 -0.08 25.56
C PHE A 54 -15.53 0.08 26.79
N ALA A 55 -14.97 0.61 27.89
CA ALA A 55 -15.72 0.96 29.09
C ALA A 55 -16.74 2.10 28.85
N GLN A 56 -16.48 2.94 27.84
CA GLN A 56 -17.43 3.88 27.24
C GLN A 56 -17.33 3.75 25.73
N GLN A 57 -18.47 3.65 25.04
CA GLN A 57 -18.47 3.54 23.58
C GLN A 57 -17.98 4.86 22.97
N PRO A 58 -16.85 4.88 22.24
CA PRO A 58 -16.37 6.10 21.62
C PRO A 58 -17.35 6.57 20.53
N VAL A 59 -17.35 7.87 20.22
CA VAL A 59 -18.33 8.49 19.29
C VAL A 59 -18.32 7.83 17.90
N TRP A 60 -17.19 7.28 17.48
CA TRP A 60 -17.02 6.57 16.21
C TRP A 60 -17.60 5.13 16.24
N TYR A 61 -17.86 4.57 17.43
CA TYR A 61 -18.40 3.22 17.60
C TYR A 61 -19.83 3.09 17.08
N ALA A 62 -20.70 4.09 17.27
CA ALA A 62 -22.08 4.01 16.79
C ALA A 62 -22.16 3.99 15.25
N PRO A 63 -21.47 4.87 14.49
CA PRO A 63 -21.38 4.75 13.04
C PRO A 63 -20.75 3.44 12.59
N LEU A 64 -19.66 2.95 13.19
CA LEU A 64 -19.06 1.66 12.83
C LEU A 64 -19.96 0.49 13.19
N HIS A 65 -20.64 0.55 14.33
CA HIS A 65 -21.57 -0.49 14.77
C HIS A 65 -22.79 -0.53 13.87
N GLN A 66 -23.31 0.63 13.46
CA GLN A 66 -24.36 0.76 12.47
C GLN A 66 -23.88 0.30 11.09
N LEU A 67 -22.67 0.68 10.65
CA LEU A 67 -22.11 0.22 9.38
C LEU A 67 -21.84 -1.29 9.41
N ALA A 68 -21.39 -1.82 10.54
CA ALA A 68 -21.15 -3.24 10.77
C ALA A 68 -22.46 -4.00 10.98
N GLN A 69 -23.52 -3.37 11.48
CA GLN A 69 -24.89 -3.90 11.53
C GLN A 69 -25.48 -3.89 10.13
N GLU A 70 -25.48 -2.78 9.40
CA GLU A 70 -25.84 -2.69 7.98
C GLU A 70 -25.04 -3.69 7.16
N TYR A 71 -23.74 -3.84 7.43
CA TYR A 71 -22.90 -4.84 6.81
C TYR A 71 -23.31 -6.25 7.24
N ASN A 72 -23.53 -6.54 8.53
CA ASN A 72 -24.02 -7.83 9.01
C ASN A 72 -25.45 -8.17 8.53
N ASP A 73 -26.28 -7.16 8.30
CA ASP A 73 -27.62 -7.20 7.72
C ASP A 73 -27.52 -7.43 6.20
N LEU A 74 -26.44 -6.96 5.56
CA LEU A 74 -25.99 -7.38 4.23
C LEU A 74 -25.34 -8.79 4.26
N ARG A 75 -24.87 -9.29 5.42
CA ARG A 75 -23.94 -10.43 5.58
C ARG A 75 -24.55 -11.78 5.93
N GLY A 76 -25.82 -11.98 5.67
CA GLY A 76 -26.12 -13.33 5.24
C GLY A 76 -25.44 -13.53 3.89
N ALA A 77 -24.18 -13.95 3.74
CA ALA A 77 -23.73 -14.35 2.38
C ALA A 77 -24.50 -15.60 1.87
N LYS A 78 -25.32 -16.22 2.73
CA LYS A 78 -26.43 -17.13 2.40
C LYS A 78 -27.81 -16.46 2.39
N GLU A 79 -28.03 -15.36 3.13
CA GLU A 79 -29.28 -14.58 3.11
C GLU A 79 -29.30 -13.43 2.08
N LEU A 80 -28.20 -12.98 1.49
CA LEU A 80 -28.12 -12.17 0.27
C LEU A 80 -28.84 -12.93 -0.84
N TRP A 81 -28.76 -14.25 -0.84
CA TRP A 81 -29.55 -15.13 -1.71
C TRP A 81 -31.01 -15.31 -1.28
N GLY A 82 -31.36 -15.05 -0.01
CA GLY A 82 -32.75 -15.03 0.52
C GLY A 82 -33.38 -13.63 0.61
N ILE A 83 -32.59 -12.57 0.41
CA ILE A 83 -32.92 -11.15 0.50
C ILE A 83 -32.82 -10.51 -0.89
N LEU A 84 -32.15 -11.10 -1.89
CA LEU A 84 -32.33 -10.77 -3.31
C LEU A 84 -33.80 -10.81 -3.78
N PRO A 85 -34.72 -11.57 -3.15
CA PRO A 85 -36.17 -11.41 -3.36
C PRO A 85 -36.81 -10.28 -2.53
N LYS A 86 -36.19 -9.85 -1.42
CA LYS A 86 -36.70 -8.79 -0.51
C LYS A 86 -36.23 -7.38 -0.90
N TRP A 87 -35.01 -7.25 -1.40
CA TRP A 87 -34.59 -6.13 -2.24
C TRP A 87 -35.15 -6.48 -3.61
N ALA A 88 -36.05 -5.70 -4.19
CA ALA A 88 -36.65 -6.02 -5.48
C ALA A 88 -35.65 -5.99 -6.67
N MET A 89 -34.36 -6.28 -6.44
CA MET A 89 -33.31 -6.36 -7.45
C MET A 89 -33.39 -7.70 -8.16
N LYS A 90 -34.07 -7.70 -9.30
CA LYS A 90 -34.22 -8.87 -10.18
C LYS A 90 -32.90 -9.32 -10.84
N ASN A 91 -31.80 -8.59 -10.62
CA ASN A 91 -30.54 -8.73 -11.35
C ASN A 91 -29.34 -8.96 -10.40
N PRO A 92 -28.70 -10.15 -10.41
CA PRO A 92 -27.51 -10.45 -9.60
C PRO A 92 -26.33 -9.50 -9.81
N ALA A 93 -26.17 -8.94 -11.02
CA ALA A 93 -25.10 -7.98 -11.31
C ALA A 93 -25.30 -6.64 -10.56
N GLU A 94 -26.54 -6.14 -10.51
CA GLU A 94 -26.89 -4.93 -9.76
C GLU A 94 -26.66 -5.12 -8.25
N ALA A 95 -27.03 -6.29 -7.72
CA ALA A 95 -26.81 -6.61 -6.31
C ALA A 95 -25.34 -6.67 -5.93
N ARG A 96 -24.52 -7.30 -6.78
CA ARG A 96 -23.06 -7.33 -6.60
C ARG A 96 -22.47 -5.92 -6.65
N GLN A 97 -22.92 -5.09 -7.59
CA GLN A 97 -22.47 -3.71 -7.71
C GLN A 97 -22.83 -2.87 -6.49
N ALA A 98 -24.05 -3.03 -5.94
CA ALA A 98 -24.45 -2.37 -4.71
C ALA A 98 -23.60 -2.82 -3.50
N ALA A 99 -23.29 -4.12 -3.40
CA ALA A 99 -22.41 -4.66 -2.37
C ALA A 99 -20.99 -4.10 -2.48
N LEU A 100 -20.43 -4.02 -3.69
CA LEU A 100 -19.13 -3.42 -3.95
C LEU A 100 -19.09 -1.94 -3.60
N ALA A 101 -20.13 -1.18 -3.99
CA ALA A 101 -20.24 0.23 -3.66
C ALA A 101 -20.23 0.45 -2.13
N LYS A 102 -21.04 -0.32 -1.39
CA LYS A 102 -21.08 -0.25 0.07
C LYS A 102 -19.75 -0.67 0.70
N LEU A 103 -19.12 -1.74 0.21
CA LEU A 103 -17.81 -2.17 0.68
C LEU A 103 -16.75 -1.07 0.50
N GLY A 104 -16.73 -0.40 -0.66
CA GLY A 104 -15.83 0.72 -0.94
C GLY A 104 -16.11 1.97 -0.08
N GLU A 105 -17.36 2.20 0.34
CA GLU A 105 -17.66 3.22 1.36
C GLU A 105 -17.04 2.86 2.72
N VAL A 106 -17.18 1.60 3.15
CA VAL A 106 -16.60 1.12 4.42
C VAL A 106 -15.08 1.22 4.40
N GLU A 107 -14.43 0.78 3.32
CA GLU A 107 -12.98 0.86 3.16
C GLU A 107 -12.49 2.30 3.25
N ARG A 108 -13.12 3.24 2.54
CA ARG A 108 -12.76 4.67 2.60
C ARG A 108 -12.96 5.26 4.00
N TRP A 109 -13.99 4.84 4.72
CA TRP A 109 -14.16 5.23 6.11
C TRP A 109 -13.01 4.73 7.00
N VAL A 110 -12.61 3.46 6.84
CA VAL A 110 -11.47 2.87 7.56
C VAL A 110 -10.16 3.58 7.20
N TYR A 111 -9.94 3.91 5.92
CA TYR A 111 -8.79 4.69 5.48
C TYR A 111 -8.76 6.08 6.12
N GLY A 112 -9.92 6.75 6.18
CA GLY A 112 -10.07 8.02 6.89
C GLY A 112 -9.77 7.92 8.38
N TRP A 113 -10.18 6.83 9.03
CA TRP A 113 -9.86 6.55 10.44
C TRP A 113 -8.34 6.45 10.66
N PHE A 114 -7.64 5.70 9.80
CA PHE A 114 -6.18 5.57 9.86
C PHE A 114 -5.49 6.91 9.60
N ARG A 115 -5.98 7.68 8.65
CA ARG A 115 -5.43 8.99 8.29
C ARG A 115 -5.54 10.00 9.44
N GLN A 116 -6.68 10.05 10.14
CA GLN A 116 -6.86 10.94 11.29
C GLN A 116 -5.89 10.65 12.44
N ARG A 117 -5.34 9.42 12.49
CA ARG A 117 -4.41 8.95 13.53
C ARG A 117 -2.98 8.81 13.02
N GLU A 118 -2.66 9.35 11.84
CA GLU A 118 -1.32 9.21 11.26
C GLU A 118 -0.22 9.80 12.15
N ASN A 119 -0.53 10.79 13.00
CA ASN A 119 0.41 11.42 13.94
C ASN A 119 0.48 10.75 15.32
N GLN A 120 -0.18 9.60 15.52
CA GLN A 120 -0.31 8.98 16.84
C GLN A 120 0.61 7.76 17.02
N ASP A 121 1.02 7.53 18.27
CA ASP A 121 1.73 6.30 18.62
C ASP A 121 0.79 5.10 18.54
N ARG A 122 0.93 4.32 17.48
CA ARG A 122 0.11 3.13 17.22
C ARG A 122 0.19 2.05 18.29
N THR A 123 1.29 1.98 19.03
CA THR A 123 1.44 1.01 20.13
C THR A 123 0.71 1.45 21.39
N ALA A 124 0.44 2.75 21.50
CA ALA A 124 -0.39 3.31 22.56
C ALA A 124 -1.88 3.35 22.18
N ASP A 125 -2.23 3.20 20.89
CA ASP A 125 -3.61 3.17 20.42
C ASP A 125 -4.21 1.74 20.52
N PRO A 126 -5.10 1.47 21.50
CA PRO A 126 -5.71 0.16 21.66
C PRO A 126 -6.64 -0.22 20.49
N GLU A 127 -7.04 0.74 19.67
CA GLU A 127 -7.95 0.54 18.52
C GLU A 127 -7.18 0.11 17.26
N TRP A 128 -5.86 0.27 17.23
CA TRP A 128 -5.01 0.03 16.06
C TRP A 128 -5.08 -1.40 15.53
N ALA A 129 -4.85 -2.39 16.40
CA ALA A 129 -4.83 -3.80 16.02
C ALA A 129 -6.22 -4.31 15.58
N PRO A 130 -7.32 -4.01 16.30
CA PRO A 130 -8.67 -4.31 15.81
C PRO A 130 -8.99 -3.70 14.45
N MET A 131 -8.60 -2.45 14.21
CA MET A 131 -8.88 -1.78 12.92
C MET A 131 -8.09 -2.42 11.76
N ARG A 132 -6.84 -2.85 12.02
CA ARG A 132 -6.07 -3.62 11.04
C ARG A 132 -6.74 -4.95 10.69
N ALA A 133 -7.21 -5.68 11.70
CA ALA A 133 -7.94 -6.92 11.50
C ALA A 133 -9.22 -6.70 10.70
N PHE A 134 -9.95 -5.61 10.97
CA PHE A 134 -11.14 -5.24 10.22
C PHE A 134 -10.81 -4.92 8.76
N LEU A 135 -9.75 -4.16 8.48
CA LEU A 135 -9.33 -3.88 7.10
C LEU A 135 -8.98 -5.15 6.31
N ASN A 136 -8.25 -6.10 6.90
CA ASN A 136 -7.95 -7.39 6.25
C ASN A 136 -9.21 -8.23 6.01
N GLN A 137 -10.24 -8.05 6.85
CA GLN A 137 -11.54 -8.68 6.63
C GLN A 137 -12.25 -8.05 5.43
N LEU A 138 -12.25 -6.72 5.29
CA LEU A 138 -12.81 -6.04 4.12
C LEU A 138 -12.14 -6.50 2.82
N GLN A 139 -10.82 -6.66 2.83
CA GLN A 139 -10.07 -7.25 1.70
C GLN A 139 -10.58 -8.65 1.33
N THR A 140 -10.79 -9.53 2.31
CA THR A 140 -11.31 -10.89 2.08
C THR A 140 -12.69 -10.88 1.44
N GLU A 141 -13.51 -9.87 1.75
CA GLU A 141 -14.87 -9.74 1.24
C GLU A 141 -14.85 -9.17 -0.19
N ARG A 142 -13.91 -8.26 -0.48
CA ARG A 142 -13.60 -7.80 -1.85
C ARG A 142 -13.16 -8.97 -2.74
N ASP A 143 -12.28 -9.83 -2.24
CA ASP A 143 -11.87 -11.06 -2.96
C ASP A 143 -13.10 -11.91 -3.34
N GLY A 144 -14.05 -12.05 -2.42
CA GLY A 144 -15.30 -12.79 -2.64
C GLY A 144 -16.18 -12.19 -3.74
N LEU A 145 -16.37 -10.88 -3.73
CA LEU A 145 -17.17 -10.16 -4.72
C LEU A 145 -16.53 -10.19 -6.11
N VAL A 146 -15.20 -10.10 -6.19
CA VAL A 146 -14.45 -10.24 -7.44
C VAL A 146 -14.54 -11.65 -7.98
N ALA A 147 -14.39 -12.67 -7.12
CA ALA A 147 -14.55 -14.07 -7.52
C ALA A 147 -15.95 -14.34 -8.11
N LEU A 148 -16.99 -13.71 -7.55
CA LEU A 148 -18.36 -13.79 -8.05
C LEU A 148 -18.52 -13.05 -9.39
N ALA A 149 -17.90 -11.89 -9.56
CA ALA A 149 -17.91 -11.17 -10.82
C ALA A 149 -17.32 -12.00 -11.97
N LEU A 150 -16.29 -12.79 -11.68
CA LEU A 150 -15.68 -13.71 -12.65
C LEU A 150 -16.59 -14.88 -13.04
N SER A 151 -17.49 -15.34 -12.16
CA SER A 151 -18.39 -16.47 -12.48
C SER A 151 -19.63 -16.06 -13.28
N ASP A 152 -20.17 -14.89 -12.98
CA ASP A 152 -21.48 -14.47 -13.48
C ASP A 152 -21.37 -13.49 -14.65
N GLY A 153 -20.16 -12.97 -14.92
CA GLY A 153 -19.90 -11.95 -15.93
C GLY A 153 -20.48 -10.58 -15.58
N GLY A 154 -20.41 -9.67 -16.55
CA GLY A 154 -20.95 -8.31 -16.44
C GLY A 154 -19.87 -7.24 -16.24
N ASP A 155 -20.28 -6.12 -15.64
CA ASP A 155 -19.38 -4.98 -15.46
C ASP A 155 -18.22 -5.29 -14.50
N PRO A 156 -17.06 -4.63 -14.71
CA PRO A 156 -15.91 -4.71 -13.83
C PRO A 156 -16.28 -4.43 -12.36
N PRO A 157 -15.75 -5.20 -11.39
CA PRO A 157 -16.18 -5.17 -9.98
C PRO A 157 -15.64 -3.96 -9.19
N LEU A 158 -15.72 -2.75 -9.74
CA LEU A 158 -15.28 -1.52 -9.09
C LEU A 158 -16.42 -0.90 -8.27
N ALA A 159 -16.14 -0.46 -7.04
CA ALA A 159 -17.12 0.19 -6.17
C ALA A 159 -17.76 1.45 -6.80
N ASN A 160 -17.00 2.20 -7.60
CA ASN A 160 -17.44 3.44 -8.25
C ASN A 160 -17.78 3.29 -9.75
N PHE A 161 -17.87 2.06 -10.29
CA PHE A 161 -18.06 1.85 -11.74
C PHE A 161 -19.21 2.67 -12.33
N ALA A 162 -20.38 2.65 -11.66
CA ALA A 162 -21.57 3.38 -12.10
C ALA A 162 -21.45 4.91 -12.04
N GLN A 163 -20.45 5.44 -11.31
CA GLN A 163 -20.17 6.87 -11.17
C GLN A 163 -19.20 7.38 -12.24
N LEU A 164 -18.49 6.47 -12.93
CA LEU A 164 -17.58 6.81 -14.02
C LEU A 164 -18.35 7.32 -15.24
N GLN A 165 -17.74 8.23 -16.00
CA GLN A 165 -18.33 8.68 -17.26
C GLN A 165 -18.33 7.54 -18.30
N GLY A 166 -19.21 7.61 -19.31
CA GLY A 166 -19.37 6.52 -20.28
C GLY A 166 -18.07 6.12 -21.01
N GLY A 167 -17.20 7.09 -21.33
CA GLY A 167 -15.88 6.81 -21.91
C GLY A 167 -14.94 6.10 -20.94
N GLU A 168 -14.94 6.50 -19.66
CA GLU A 168 -14.15 5.85 -18.61
C GLU A 168 -14.65 4.43 -18.32
N GLN A 169 -15.98 4.21 -18.29
CA GLN A 169 -16.56 2.88 -18.12
C GLN A 169 -16.10 1.94 -19.23
N GLN A 170 -16.05 2.42 -20.48
CA GLN A 170 -15.59 1.64 -21.62
C GLN A 170 -14.10 1.30 -21.49
N GLN A 171 -13.26 2.28 -21.14
CA GLN A 171 -11.83 2.05 -20.90
C GLN A 171 -11.60 1.01 -19.79
N VAL A 172 -12.32 1.12 -18.67
CA VAL A 172 -12.22 0.16 -17.57
C VAL A 172 -12.67 -1.24 -17.99
N ARG A 173 -13.72 -1.36 -18.80
CA ARG A 173 -14.14 -2.67 -19.36
C ARG A 173 -13.05 -3.28 -20.22
N GLU A 174 -12.39 -2.50 -21.07
CA GLU A 174 -11.30 -2.98 -21.92
C GLU A 174 -10.12 -3.47 -21.07
N ILE A 175 -9.65 -2.65 -20.13
CA ILE A 175 -8.58 -3.03 -19.17
C ILE A 175 -8.95 -4.29 -18.40
N TRP A 176 -10.15 -4.34 -17.82
CA TRP A 176 -10.60 -5.48 -17.02
C TRP A 176 -10.67 -6.76 -17.85
N ASN A 177 -11.20 -6.68 -19.08
CA ASN A 177 -11.27 -7.80 -20.00
C ASN A 177 -9.89 -8.33 -20.39
N GLU A 178 -8.85 -7.48 -20.46
CA GLU A 178 -7.47 -7.93 -20.63
C GLU A 178 -6.95 -8.62 -19.36
N LEU A 179 -7.14 -8.03 -18.18
CA LEU A 179 -6.66 -8.59 -16.91
C LEU A 179 -7.25 -9.97 -16.60
N ILE A 180 -8.52 -10.22 -16.92
CA ILE A 180 -9.19 -11.49 -16.62
C ILE A 180 -8.92 -12.60 -17.64
N ARG A 181 -8.22 -12.32 -18.75
CA ARG A 181 -7.81 -13.38 -19.69
C ARG A 181 -6.82 -14.32 -19.01
N GLU A 182 -7.02 -15.63 -19.19
CA GLU A 182 -6.09 -16.64 -18.70
C GLU A 182 -4.98 -16.87 -19.73
N LYS A 183 -3.73 -16.93 -19.26
CA LYS A 183 -2.53 -17.13 -20.09
C LYS A 183 -2.37 -18.59 -20.50
N SER A 184 -3.29 -19.13 -21.30
CA SER A 184 -3.08 -20.43 -21.94
C SER A 184 -2.57 -20.24 -23.37
N GLY A 185 -1.24 -20.16 -23.54
CA GLY A 185 -0.58 -20.23 -24.85
C GLY A 185 -0.65 -18.99 -25.75
N ASP A 186 -1.26 -17.90 -25.28
CA ASP A 186 -1.45 -16.70 -26.09
C ASP A 186 -0.21 -15.77 -26.03
N ILE A 187 0.50 -15.67 -27.15
CA ILE A 187 1.68 -14.82 -27.32
C ILE A 187 1.32 -13.33 -27.48
N ASP A 188 0.04 -13.02 -27.71
CA ASP A 188 -0.47 -11.66 -27.94
C ASP A 188 -1.00 -10.99 -26.67
N LEU A 189 -0.83 -11.62 -25.49
CA LEU A 189 -1.20 -11.01 -24.21
C LEU A 189 -0.33 -9.79 -23.90
N ARG A 190 -0.98 -8.63 -23.87
CA ARG A 190 -0.43 -7.30 -23.59
C ARG A 190 -0.13 -7.12 -22.10
N MET A 191 -1.09 -7.52 -21.26
CA MET A 191 -0.91 -7.75 -19.83
C MET A 191 -1.20 -9.21 -19.50
N GLY A 192 -0.26 -9.87 -18.83
CA GLY A 192 -0.42 -11.25 -18.38
C GLY A 192 -0.34 -11.35 -16.87
N LEU A 193 -1.42 -11.76 -16.22
CA LEU A 193 -1.34 -12.26 -14.85
C LEU A 193 -0.79 -13.68 -14.90
N ALA A 194 0.53 -13.82 -14.73
CA ALA A 194 1.20 -15.12 -14.67
C ALA A 194 0.96 -15.72 -13.29
N VAL A 195 -0.25 -16.26 -13.10
CA VAL A 195 -0.53 -17.11 -11.96
C VAL A 195 -0.31 -18.53 -12.42
N ASP A 196 0.70 -19.21 -11.88
CA ASP A 196 0.86 -20.64 -12.08
C ASP A 196 -0.47 -21.31 -11.75
N GLY A 197 -0.98 -22.10 -12.70
CA GLY A 197 -2.39 -22.55 -12.80
C GLY A 197 -2.97 -23.34 -11.60
N ALA A 198 -2.27 -23.40 -10.47
CA ALA A 198 -2.72 -23.99 -9.22
C ALA A 198 -3.25 -22.97 -8.19
N ASP A 199 -2.80 -21.69 -8.17
CA ASP A 199 -3.18 -20.74 -7.10
C ASP A 199 -4.30 -19.77 -7.52
N LYS A 200 -5.51 -20.32 -7.67
CA LYS A 200 -6.72 -19.54 -7.98
C LYS A 200 -7.01 -18.44 -6.95
N ALA A 201 -6.63 -18.64 -5.70
CA ALA A 201 -6.86 -17.66 -4.63
C ALA A 201 -5.95 -16.43 -4.78
N ALA A 202 -4.66 -16.63 -5.08
CA ALA A 202 -3.74 -15.55 -5.37
C ALA A 202 -4.17 -14.73 -6.59
N ARG A 203 -4.70 -15.39 -7.64
CA ARG A 203 -5.26 -14.69 -8.81
C ARG A 203 -6.42 -13.77 -8.44
N ILE A 204 -7.37 -14.28 -7.65
CA ILE A 204 -8.55 -13.52 -7.23
C ILE A 204 -8.13 -12.29 -6.41
N ARG A 205 -7.18 -12.45 -5.48
CA ARG A 205 -6.62 -11.35 -4.69
C ARG A 205 -5.98 -10.28 -5.55
N LEU A 206 -5.14 -10.69 -6.49
CA LEU A 206 -4.51 -9.76 -7.41
C LEU A 206 -5.54 -9.00 -8.25
N LEU A 207 -6.58 -9.69 -8.74
CA LEU A 207 -7.69 -9.03 -9.44
C LEU A 207 -8.49 -8.09 -8.53
N ALA A 208 -8.62 -8.40 -7.24
CA ALA A 208 -9.23 -7.49 -6.27
C ALA A 208 -8.37 -6.24 -6.04
N ASP A 209 -7.04 -6.37 -6.05
CA ASP A 209 -6.14 -5.23 -5.99
C ASP A 209 -6.22 -4.36 -7.24
N PHE A 210 -6.26 -4.97 -8.44
CA PHE A 210 -6.54 -4.23 -9.67
C PHE A 210 -7.91 -3.55 -9.64
N SER A 211 -8.94 -4.22 -9.13
CA SER A 211 -10.27 -3.65 -8.98
C SER A 211 -10.25 -2.39 -8.13
N ARG A 212 -9.56 -2.41 -6.99
CA ARG A 212 -9.36 -1.23 -6.12
C ARG A 212 -8.53 -0.15 -6.79
N LEU A 213 -7.46 -0.54 -7.48
CA LEU A 213 -6.61 0.39 -8.20
C LEU A 213 -7.39 1.15 -9.28
N LEU A 214 -8.24 0.47 -10.05
CA LEU A 214 -9.03 1.08 -11.14
C LEU A 214 -10.15 2.01 -10.64
N GLU A 215 -10.49 1.98 -9.35
CA GLU A 215 -11.39 2.98 -8.75
C GLU A 215 -10.73 4.37 -8.71
N THR A 216 -9.40 4.41 -8.69
CA THR A 216 -8.59 5.64 -8.72
C THR A 216 -8.32 6.08 -10.16
N GLU A 217 -8.37 7.39 -10.42
CA GLU A 217 -8.03 7.98 -11.73
C GLU A 217 -6.57 7.67 -12.09
N THR A 218 -5.67 7.80 -11.11
CA THR A 218 -4.24 7.50 -11.31
C THR A 218 -4.03 6.02 -11.62
N GLY A 219 -4.76 5.12 -10.96
CA GLY A 219 -4.70 3.69 -11.27
C GLY A 219 -5.20 3.36 -12.67
N ARG A 220 -6.30 3.98 -13.13
CA ARG A 220 -6.76 3.85 -14.53
C ARG A 220 -5.72 4.35 -15.52
N MET A 221 -5.06 5.47 -15.22
CA MET A 221 -3.99 6.01 -16.05
C MET A 221 -2.80 5.04 -16.14
N VAL A 222 -2.33 4.52 -15.00
CA VAL A 222 -1.17 3.61 -14.98
C VAL A 222 -1.48 2.29 -15.66
N VAL A 223 -2.58 1.63 -15.28
CA VAL A 223 -2.95 0.33 -15.86
C VAL A 223 -3.32 0.50 -17.34
N GLY A 224 -4.00 1.58 -17.70
CA GLY A 224 -4.33 1.94 -19.08
C GLY A 224 -3.10 2.16 -19.96
N GLY A 225 -2.05 2.80 -19.42
CA GLY A 225 -0.77 2.96 -20.12
C GLY A 225 -0.01 1.65 -20.32
N LEU A 226 -0.26 0.66 -19.46
CA LEU A 226 0.31 -0.69 -19.55
C LEU A 226 -0.52 -1.64 -20.43
N SER A 227 -1.78 -1.31 -20.71
CA SER A 227 -2.63 -2.01 -21.69
C SER A 227 -2.44 -1.41 -23.09
N GLY A 228 -1.65 -2.04 -23.97
CA GLY A 228 -1.33 -1.47 -25.29
C GLY A 228 -0.61 -2.44 -26.25
N GLU A 229 -0.28 -1.98 -27.47
CA GLU A 229 0.11 -2.87 -28.57
C GLU A 229 1.42 -3.65 -28.37
N GLN A 230 2.44 -3.13 -27.65
CA GLN A 230 3.62 -3.84 -27.08
C GLN A 230 4.37 -2.95 -26.07
N PRO A 231 5.17 -3.44 -25.08
CA PRO A 231 5.57 -4.79 -24.65
C PRO A 231 4.93 -5.27 -23.32
N ARG A 232 5.21 -6.53 -22.95
CA ARG A 232 4.54 -7.34 -21.92
C ARG A 232 4.73 -6.84 -20.48
N LEU A 233 3.64 -6.55 -19.79
CA LEU A 233 3.58 -6.59 -18.33
C LEU A 233 3.29 -8.03 -17.89
N THR A 234 4.17 -8.61 -17.06
CA THR A 234 3.87 -9.88 -16.38
C THR A 234 3.77 -9.64 -14.88
N VAL A 235 2.62 -9.96 -14.29
CA VAL A 235 2.46 -9.91 -12.82
C VAL A 235 2.39 -11.33 -12.26
N THR A 236 3.32 -11.66 -11.38
CA THR A 236 3.51 -13.01 -10.83
C THR A 236 3.30 -12.99 -9.31
N PRO A 237 2.23 -13.59 -8.78
CA PRO A 237 2.12 -13.83 -7.35
C PRO A 237 3.06 -14.96 -6.92
N ALA A 238 3.87 -14.70 -5.88
CA ALA A 238 4.82 -15.67 -5.35
C ALA A 238 4.80 -15.70 -3.81
N LYS A 239 4.90 -16.90 -3.23
CA LYS A 239 4.90 -17.09 -1.78
C LYS A 239 6.19 -16.54 -1.18
N GLY A 240 6.08 -15.70 -0.15
CA GLY A 240 7.24 -15.09 0.54
C GLY A 240 7.98 -14.04 -0.29
N ALA A 241 7.44 -13.64 -1.45
CA ALA A 241 7.99 -12.57 -2.25
C ALA A 241 7.67 -11.19 -1.65
N LYS A 242 8.33 -10.16 -2.21
CA LYS A 242 8.00 -8.75 -1.97
C LYS A 242 7.37 -8.17 -3.23
N PHE A 243 6.69 -7.05 -3.07
CA PHE A 243 6.36 -6.18 -4.20
C PHE A 243 7.67 -5.70 -4.82
N VAL A 244 7.85 -5.99 -6.10
CA VAL A 244 9.01 -5.54 -6.88
C VAL A 244 8.68 -5.56 -8.37
N ALA A 245 8.94 -4.45 -9.04
CA ALA A 245 9.02 -4.36 -10.49
C ALA A 245 10.46 -4.47 -10.98
N SER A 246 10.65 -5.07 -12.15
CA SER A 246 11.96 -5.13 -12.81
C SER A 246 11.77 -5.12 -14.32
N PRO A 247 12.53 -4.31 -15.08
CA PRO A 247 12.43 -4.33 -16.52
C PRO A 247 12.69 -5.72 -17.09
N VAL A 248 12.08 -5.99 -18.24
CA VAL A 248 12.39 -7.20 -19.00
C VAL A 248 13.84 -7.17 -19.48
N ASN A 249 14.34 -6.00 -19.89
CA ASN A 249 15.73 -5.79 -20.24
C ASN A 249 16.20 -4.37 -19.91
N GLU A 250 17.13 -4.28 -18.96
CA GLU A 250 17.70 -3.03 -18.45
C GLU A 250 18.44 -2.21 -19.51
N ALA A 251 18.99 -2.83 -20.57
CA ALA A 251 19.75 -2.12 -21.60
C ALA A 251 18.87 -1.17 -22.44
N TYR A 252 17.55 -1.34 -22.36
CA TYR A 252 16.56 -0.52 -23.07
C TYR A 252 15.84 0.47 -22.15
N GLU A 253 16.30 0.62 -20.92
CA GLU A 253 15.91 1.72 -20.04
C GLU A 253 16.93 2.86 -20.08
N GLY A 254 16.57 3.99 -19.48
CA GLY A 254 17.48 5.10 -19.24
C GLY A 254 17.11 6.37 -19.99
N LEU A 255 17.51 7.50 -19.43
CA LEU A 255 17.47 8.76 -20.15
C LEU A 255 18.81 8.97 -20.85
N THR A 256 18.78 9.69 -21.96
CA THR A 256 20.01 10.25 -22.54
C THR A 256 19.84 11.75 -22.70
N VAL A 257 20.80 12.52 -22.18
CA VAL A 257 20.89 13.95 -22.46
C VAL A 257 21.38 14.08 -23.90
N GLY A 258 20.68 14.86 -24.71
CA GLY A 258 20.99 14.91 -26.12
C GLY A 258 20.92 16.30 -26.73
N ALA A 259 21.44 16.38 -27.95
CA ALA A 259 21.28 17.54 -28.82
C ALA A 259 19.78 17.87 -29.03
N PRO A 260 19.44 19.10 -29.44
CA PRO A 260 18.08 19.47 -29.81
C PRO A 260 17.41 18.43 -30.71
N PRO A 261 16.10 18.20 -30.55
CA PRO A 261 15.37 17.25 -31.37
C PRO A 261 15.49 17.62 -32.85
N LYS A 262 15.69 16.61 -33.70
CA LYS A 262 15.58 16.82 -35.15
C LYS A 262 14.13 17.22 -35.47
N ALA A 263 13.90 17.94 -36.56
CA ALA A 263 12.54 18.34 -36.98
C ALA A 263 11.56 17.15 -37.14
N THR A 264 12.08 15.94 -37.35
CA THR A 264 11.32 14.69 -37.48
C THR A 264 11.06 13.98 -36.14
N GLU A 265 11.67 14.42 -35.04
CA GLU A 265 11.52 13.82 -33.71
C GLU A 265 10.47 14.58 -32.91
N GLN A 266 9.47 13.88 -32.39
CA GLN A 266 8.47 14.46 -31.50
C GLN A 266 9.00 14.47 -30.07
N PHE A 267 9.11 15.66 -29.48
CA PHE A 267 9.43 15.85 -28.07
C PHE A 267 8.29 16.60 -27.39
N VAL A 268 8.02 16.25 -26.15
CA VAL A 268 7.11 17.04 -25.31
C VAL A 268 7.86 18.24 -24.76
N SER A 269 7.41 19.46 -25.05
CA SER A 269 8.03 20.68 -24.52
C SER A 269 7.33 21.12 -23.24
N LEU A 270 8.09 21.20 -22.14
CA LEU A 270 7.60 21.61 -20.83
C LEU A 270 8.35 22.86 -20.35
N VAL A 271 7.62 23.94 -20.10
CA VAL A 271 8.14 25.13 -19.42
C VAL A 271 7.87 24.96 -17.93
N LEU A 272 8.93 24.97 -17.12
CA LEU A 272 8.84 24.64 -15.68
C LEU A 272 8.75 25.87 -14.77
N ASP A 273 9.00 27.06 -15.32
CA ASP A 273 8.88 28.31 -14.57
C ASP A 273 7.44 28.55 -14.11
N GLY A 274 7.28 29.02 -12.87
CA GLY A 274 5.97 29.22 -12.25
C GLY A 274 5.28 27.94 -11.76
N LEU A 275 5.77 26.75 -12.12
CA LEU A 275 5.26 25.48 -11.59
C LEU A 275 5.85 25.17 -10.21
N SER A 276 5.01 24.71 -9.29
CA SER A 276 5.45 24.12 -8.03
C SER A 276 6.23 22.82 -8.26
N VAL A 277 7.01 22.38 -7.27
CA VAL A 277 7.76 21.11 -7.35
C VAL A 277 6.84 19.95 -7.74
N GLN A 278 5.67 19.84 -7.10
CA GLN A 278 4.71 18.78 -7.41
C GLN A 278 4.16 18.88 -8.84
N GLN A 279 3.84 20.08 -9.31
CA GLN A 279 3.37 20.29 -10.68
C GLN A 279 4.42 19.90 -11.72
N ARG A 280 5.71 20.18 -11.45
CA ARG A 280 6.82 19.74 -12.31
C ARG A 280 6.94 18.22 -12.33
N LYS A 281 6.86 17.56 -11.17
CA LYS A 281 6.89 16.09 -11.08
C LYS A 281 5.78 15.46 -11.92
N VAL A 282 4.55 15.95 -11.75
CA VAL A 282 3.38 15.47 -12.52
C VAL A 282 3.56 15.72 -14.02
N ALA A 283 3.97 16.92 -14.43
CA ALA A 283 4.15 17.26 -15.84
C ALA A 283 5.20 16.37 -16.53
N ILE A 284 6.34 16.13 -15.86
CA ILE A 284 7.42 15.29 -16.40
C ILE A 284 6.99 13.83 -16.45
N ASN A 285 6.38 13.30 -15.38
CA ASN A 285 5.92 11.91 -15.32
C ASN A 285 4.84 11.61 -16.37
N ASP A 286 3.85 12.49 -16.49
CA ASP A 286 2.70 12.29 -17.38
C ASP A 286 3.04 12.60 -18.85
N ALA A 287 4.22 13.19 -19.13
CA ALA A 287 4.61 13.60 -20.48
C ALA A 287 4.50 12.44 -21.49
N ARG A 288 5.06 11.27 -21.16
CA ARG A 288 5.04 10.11 -22.05
C ARG A 288 3.73 9.31 -21.97
N VAL A 289 3.01 9.37 -20.85
CA VAL A 289 1.65 8.81 -20.74
C VAL A 289 0.71 9.51 -21.72
N ARG A 290 0.76 10.85 -21.77
CA ARG A 290 -0.12 11.66 -22.63
C ARG A 290 0.37 11.74 -24.09
N ASN A 291 1.64 11.43 -24.33
CA ASN A 291 2.27 11.48 -25.64
C ASN A 291 3.09 10.18 -25.85
N PRO A 292 2.43 9.03 -26.06
CA PRO A 292 3.10 7.73 -26.14
C PRO A 292 4.15 7.65 -27.27
N ASP A 293 3.95 8.42 -28.34
CA ASP A 293 4.86 8.48 -29.49
C ASP A 293 6.06 9.43 -29.30
N ALA A 294 6.09 10.18 -28.19
CA ALA A 294 7.17 11.12 -27.94
C ALA A 294 8.51 10.39 -27.72
N ARG A 295 9.54 10.85 -28.40
CA ARG A 295 10.93 10.33 -28.30
C ARG A 295 11.69 10.90 -27.10
N GLY A 296 11.16 11.95 -26.48
CA GLY A 296 11.80 12.62 -25.37
C GLY A 296 10.98 13.77 -24.82
N VAL A 297 11.59 14.46 -23.86
CA VAL A 297 11.06 15.67 -23.22
C VAL A 297 12.08 16.80 -23.29
N SER A 298 11.62 18.00 -23.63
CA SER A 298 12.39 19.23 -23.58
C SER A 298 11.96 20.02 -22.36
N LEU A 299 12.87 20.27 -21.43
CA LEU A 299 12.61 20.96 -20.17
C LEU A 299 13.22 22.36 -20.22
N THR A 300 12.38 23.38 -20.15
CA THR A 300 12.79 24.80 -20.19
C THR A 300 12.66 25.44 -18.81
N THR A 301 13.72 26.10 -18.36
CA THR A 301 13.75 26.97 -17.17
C THR A 301 14.35 28.33 -17.53
N ALA A 302 13.93 29.38 -16.85
CA ALA A 302 14.43 30.73 -17.09
C ALA A 302 15.92 30.87 -16.71
N ALA A 303 16.38 30.10 -15.73
CA ALA A 303 17.74 30.17 -15.21
C ALA A 303 18.75 29.42 -16.09
N ASP A 304 18.38 28.24 -16.58
CA ASP A 304 19.33 27.29 -17.18
C ASP A 304 18.98 26.96 -18.65
N GLY A 305 17.95 27.60 -19.22
CA GLY A 305 17.54 27.42 -20.61
C GLY A 305 16.80 26.10 -20.85
N THR A 306 16.95 25.55 -22.06
CA THR A 306 16.27 24.29 -22.44
C THR A 306 17.26 23.13 -22.50
N LEU A 307 16.93 22.03 -21.82
CA LEU A 307 17.62 20.75 -21.95
C LEU A 307 16.70 19.69 -22.55
N HIS A 308 17.28 18.80 -23.34
CA HIS A 308 16.56 17.76 -24.06
C HIS A 308 16.95 16.38 -23.55
N PHE A 309 15.95 15.61 -23.12
CA PHE A 309 16.12 14.25 -22.60
C PHE A 309 15.41 13.29 -23.54
N ARG A 310 16.17 12.39 -24.16
CA ARG A 310 15.63 11.30 -24.98
C ARG A 310 15.33 10.12 -24.09
N PHE A 311 14.14 9.54 -24.29
CA PHE A 311 13.78 8.30 -23.66
C PHE A 311 14.39 7.12 -24.44
N ASN A 312 14.77 6.06 -23.73
CA ASN A 312 15.09 4.81 -24.40
C ASN A 312 13.80 4.11 -24.89
N THR A 313 13.98 3.01 -25.60
CA THR A 313 12.89 2.25 -26.26
C THR A 313 11.91 1.63 -25.27
N GLY A 314 12.38 1.15 -24.10
CA GLY A 314 11.57 0.47 -23.09
C GLY A 314 11.23 -0.97 -23.48
N THR A 315 11.06 -1.84 -22.48
CA THR A 315 10.82 -3.29 -22.71
C THR A 315 9.68 -3.90 -21.88
N GLY A 316 8.91 -3.06 -21.17
CA GLY A 316 7.92 -3.53 -20.21
C GLY A 316 8.57 -4.01 -18.92
N SER A 317 7.83 -4.75 -18.11
CA SER A 317 8.27 -5.11 -16.75
C SER A 317 7.71 -6.44 -16.27
N ASN A 318 8.48 -7.11 -15.41
CA ASN A 318 8.01 -8.19 -14.57
C ASN A 318 7.75 -7.63 -13.17
N VAL A 319 6.53 -7.79 -12.69
CA VAL A 319 6.12 -7.41 -11.34
C VAL A 319 5.90 -8.68 -10.53
N THR A 320 6.65 -8.84 -9.45
CA THR A 320 6.40 -9.91 -8.48
C THR A 320 5.58 -9.34 -7.33
N VAL A 321 4.55 -10.07 -6.91
CA VAL A 321 3.71 -9.70 -5.76
C VAL A 321 3.62 -10.86 -4.76
N PRO A 322 3.49 -10.59 -3.45
CA PRO A 322 3.25 -11.63 -2.45
C PRO A 322 1.86 -12.27 -2.63
N SER A 323 1.81 -13.59 -2.87
CA SER A 323 0.54 -14.33 -3.09
C SER A 323 -0.44 -14.32 -1.90
N GLY A 324 0.07 -14.04 -0.69
CA GLY A 324 -0.67 -14.08 0.56
C GLY A 324 -0.78 -12.74 1.29
N ALA A 325 -0.37 -11.63 0.68
CA ALA A 325 -0.31 -10.35 1.39
C ALA A 325 -1.69 -9.87 1.84
N GLN A 326 -1.70 -9.25 3.01
CA GLN A 326 -2.85 -8.58 3.59
C GLN A 326 -2.62 -7.08 3.53
N ASP A 327 -3.68 -6.29 3.43
CA ASP A 327 -3.59 -4.83 3.36
C ASP A 327 -2.84 -4.20 4.52
N THR A 328 -2.83 -4.88 5.66
CA THR A 328 -2.09 -4.42 6.82
C THR A 328 -0.95 -5.36 7.16
N SER A 329 -0.39 -6.16 6.25
CA SER A 329 0.74 -7.02 6.66
C SER A 329 1.91 -6.15 7.18
N ASP A 330 2.80 -6.71 7.99
CA ASP A 330 4.04 -6.01 8.37
C ASP A 330 5.22 -6.44 7.47
N GLN A 331 4.91 -7.11 6.34
CA GLN A 331 5.92 -7.41 5.32
C GLN A 331 6.46 -6.08 4.78
N GLY A 332 7.78 -5.99 4.54
CA GLY A 332 8.53 -4.73 4.36
C GLY A 332 8.11 -3.76 3.24
N SER A 333 6.94 -3.94 2.62
CA SER A 333 6.26 -3.02 1.71
C SER A 333 4.96 -2.42 2.28
N SER A 334 4.35 -3.01 3.31
CA SER A 334 3.01 -2.65 3.80
C SER A 334 2.99 -1.74 5.05
N LEU A 335 4.16 -1.50 5.67
CA LEU A 335 4.39 -0.41 6.63
C LEU A 335 5.27 0.66 5.96
N ALA A 336 4.62 1.64 5.34
CA ALA A 336 5.29 2.82 4.80
C ALA A 336 5.43 3.90 5.88
N LEU A 337 6.32 4.87 5.68
CA LEU A 337 6.40 6.08 6.51
C LEU A 337 5.57 7.20 5.90
N GLY A 338 4.75 7.82 6.73
CA GLY A 338 4.02 9.04 6.41
C GLY A 338 4.94 10.25 6.27
N THR A 339 4.40 11.35 5.76
CA THR A 339 5.08 12.65 5.66
C THR A 339 5.46 13.26 7.02
N ASN A 340 4.97 12.67 8.09
CA ASN A 340 5.18 13.03 9.49
C ASN A 340 6.11 12.05 10.22
N ASP A 341 6.80 11.17 9.48
CA ASP A 341 7.71 10.13 10.00
C ASP A 341 7.07 9.07 10.91
N PHE A 342 5.74 9.03 10.98
CA PHE A 342 5.02 7.93 11.60
C PHE A 342 4.69 6.87 10.56
N ALA A 343 4.59 5.61 10.98
CA ALA A 343 4.10 4.59 10.05
C ALA A 343 2.70 4.96 9.55
N ILE A 344 2.40 4.57 8.30
CA ILE A 344 1.08 4.59 7.66
C ILE A 344 0.75 3.16 7.19
N ILE A 345 -0.54 2.82 7.05
CA ILE A 345 -0.92 1.55 6.41
C ILE A 345 -0.59 1.64 4.92
N ALA A 346 -0.13 0.57 4.28
CA ALA A 346 -0.01 0.51 2.83
C ALA A 346 -0.78 -0.72 2.31
N PRO A 347 -2.09 -0.52 2.00
CA PRO A 347 -2.92 -1.54 1.38
C PRO A 347 -2.28 -2.12 0.13
N THR A 348 -2.56 -3.39 -0.15
CA THR A 348 -1.90 -4.15 -1.22
C THR A 348 -2.09 -3.54 -2.62
N PHE A 349 -3.26 -2.96 -2.90
CA PHE A 349 -3.50 -2.24 -4.15
C PHE A 349 -2.63 -0.97 -4.32
N VAL A 350 -2.24 -0.31 -3.23
CA VAL A 350 -1.34 0.85 -3.26
C VAL A 350 0.08 0.40 -3.58
N SER A 351 0.55 -0.66 -2.91
CA SER A 351 1.85 -1.26 -3.22
C SER A 351 1.90 -1.82 -4.65
N LEU A 352 0.81 -2.42 -5.14
CA LEU A 352 0.69 -2.80 -6.55
C LEU A 352 0.78 -1.58 -7.47
N GLY A 353 0.03 -0.51 -7.19
CA GLY A 353 0.10 0.73 -7.96
C GLY A 353 1.50 1.33 -8.01
N HIS A 354 2.24 1.29 -6.90
CA HIS A 354 3.65 1.68 -6.82
C HIS A 354 4.51 0.88 -7.82
N GLU A 355 4.46 -0.46 -7.76
CA GLU A 355 5.26 -1.29 -8.66
C GLU A 355 4.82 -1.14 -10.13
N LEU A 356 3.53 -0.92 -10.39
CA LEU A 356 3.04 -0.64 -11.73
C LEU A 356 3.49 0.73 -12.24
N GLY A 357 3.71 1.71 -11.37
CA GLY A 357 4.36 2.97 -11.72
C GLY A 357 5.81 2.76 -12.20
N HIS A 358 6.57 1.92 -11.51
CA HIS A 358 7.89 1.48 -11.98
C HIS A 358 7.79 0.74 -13.31
N ALA A 359 6.84 -0.18 -13.46
CA ALA A 359 6.62 -0.90 -14.71
C ALA A 359 6.29 0.03 -15.89
N LEU A 360 5.49 1.08 -15.66
CA LEU A 360 5.14 2.08 -16.65
C LEU A 360 6.36 2.91 -17.07
N ARG A 361 7.26 3.21 -16.13
CA ARG A 361 8.52 3.90 -16.45
C ARG A 361 9.46 3.01 -17.26
N SER A 362 9.59 1.72 -16.90
CA SER A 362 10.32 0.73 -17.69
C SER A 362 9.75 0.57 -19.10
N LEU A 363 8.42 0.58 -19.23
CA LEU A 363 7.72 0.62 -20.53
C LEU A 363 8.11 1.86 -21.34
N HIS A 364 8.21 3.00 -20.66
CA HIS A 364 8.63 4.27 -21.24
C HIS A 364 10.15 4.38 -21.40
N GLY A 365 10.93 3.31 -21.19
CA GLY A 365 12.38 3.37 -21.30
C GLY A 365 13.02 4.42 -20.39
N ILE A 366 12.36 4.78 -19.29
CA ILE A 366 12.89 5.68 -18.26
C ILE A 366 13.34 4.78 -17.12
N THR A 367 14.65 4.74 -16.84
CA THR A 367 15.15 3.83 -15.81
C THR A 367 14.79 4.28 -14.39
N ALA A 368 14.80 3.30 -13.51
CA ALA A 368 14.79 3.45 -12.06
C ALA A 368 16.22 3.50 -11.46
N LYS A 369 17.27 3.45 -12.28
CA LYS A 369 18.66 3.50 -11.80
C LYS A 369 19.21 4.92 -11.80
N ASP A 370 20.18 5.13 -10.92
CA ASP A 370 21.01 6.33 -10.94
C ASP A 370 21.84 6.35 -12.22
N ASP A 371 21.42 7.17 -13.19
CA ASP A 371 22.19 7.49 -14.39
C ASP A 371 22.45 9.00 -14.49
N GLU A 372 23.52 9.36 -15.21
CA GLU A 372 23.96 10.76 -15.36
C GLU A 372 22.88 11.65 -15.97
N ALA A 373 22.02 11.09 -16.84
CA ALA A 373 20.97 11.83 -17.51
C ALA A 373 19.79 12.15 -16.57
N THR A 374 19.47 11.22 -15.67
CA THR A 374 18.48 11.40 -14.60
C THR A 374 18.98 12.44 -13.61
N ASP A 375 20.28 12.42 -13.27
CA ASP A 375 20.90 13.47 -12.46
C ASP A 375 20.84 14.84 -13.13
N ALA A 376 21.20 14.91 -14.42
CA ALA A 376 21.11 16.14 -15.20
C ALA A 376 19.66 16.66 -15.26
N MET A 377 18.69 15.76 -15.46
CA MET A 377 17.27 16.11 -15.45
C MET A 377 16.84 16.67 -14.09
N LEU A 378 17.21 16.01 -13.00
CA LEU A 378 16.84 16.43 -11.66
C LEU A 378 17.49 17.76 -11.27
N ALA A 379 18.78 17.93 -11.56
CA ALA A 379 19.51 19.17 -11.32
C ALA A 379 18.91 20.35 -12.10
N HIS A 380 18.46 20.11 -13.34
CA HIS A 380 17.85 21.13 -14.19
C HIS A 380 16.41 21.46 -13.78
N ALA A 381 15.57 20.45 -13.56
CA ALA A 381 14.14 20.65 -13.31
C ALA A 381 13.80 20.97 -11.84
N PHE A 382 14.64 20.55 -10.90
CA PHE A 382 14.38 20.58 -9.46
C PHE A 382 15.55 21.19 -8.67
N LYS A 383 16.08 22.30 -9.18
CA LYS A 383 17.13 23.07 -8.51
C LYS A 383 16.75 23.37 -7.05
N ASN A 384 17.67 23.08 -6.13
CA ASN A 384 17.51 23.21 -4.67
C ASN A 384 16.52 22.25 -4.02
N VAL A 385 16.08 21.20 -4.71
CA VAL A 385 15.30 20.11 -4.10
C VAL A 385 16.27 19.01 -3.68
N VAL A 386 16.18 18.58 -2.42
CA VAL A 386 16.92 17.41 -1.92
C VAL A 386 16.28 16.15 -2.51
N VAL A 387 17.03 15.43 -3.34
CA VAL A 387 16.64 14.13 -3.88
C VAL A 387 17.35 13.05 -3.08
N GLY A 388 16.62 12.05 -2.59
CA GLY A 388 17.21 10.92 -1.88
C GLY A 388 17.96 9.96 -2.82
N ASP A 389 18.67 9.00 -2.23
CA ASP A 389 19.51 8.00 -2.93
C ASP A 389 18.75 7.05 -3.88
N ARG A 390 17.42 7.19 -3.97
CA ARG A 390 16.55 6.42 -4.85
C ARG A 390 15.78 7.37 -5.75
N LYS A 391 16.42 7.77 -6.86
CA LYS A 391 15.89 8.76 -7.80
C LYS A 391 14.61 8.29 -8.49
N GLU A 392 14.41 6.98 -8.62
CA GLU A 392 13.18 6.37 -9.12
C GLU A 392 11.99 6.71 -8.22
N GLU A 393 12.21 6.71 -6.91
CA GLU A 393 11.17 6.94 -5.92
C GLU A 393 10.78 8.40 -5.81
N PHE A 394 11.63 9.32 -6.29
CA PHE A 394 11.35 10.74 -6.36
C PHE A 394 10.10 11.07 -7.20
N PHE A 395 9.86 10.28 -8.26
CA PHE A 395 8.64 10.39 -9.06
C PHE A 395 7.59 9.39 -8.62
N ASN A 396 7.98 8.15 -8.37
CA ASN A 396 7.01 7.07 -8.17
C ASN A 396 6.18 7.26 -6.90
N ILE A 397 6.80 7.65 -5.78
CA ILE A 397 6.07 7.90 -4.53
C ILE A 397 5.14 9.11 -4.70
N ASP A 398 5.63 10.23 -5.19
CA ASP A 398 4.84 11.48 -5.19
C ASP A 398 3.79 11.57 -6.29
N VAL A 399 4.04 10.94 -7.45
CA VAL A 399 3.17 11.08 -8.64
C VAL A 399 2.32 9.84 -8.88
N ILE A 400 2.70 8.67 -8.36
CA ILE A 400 1.89 7.46 -8.52
C ILE A 400 1.31 7.06 -7.17
N GLU A 401 2.15 6.66 -6.21
CA GLU A 401 1.67 6.14 -4.93
C GLU A 401 0.80 7.16 -4.18
N ASN A 402 1.31 8.38 -3.97
CA ASN A 402 0.63 9.43 -3.21
C ASN A 402 -0.63 9.95 -3.89
N ARG A 403 -0.71 9.92 -5.22
CA ARG A 403 -1.95 10.23 -5.94
C ARG A 403 -3.01 9.15 -5.72
N ILE A 404 -2.65 7.87 -5.87
CA ILE A 404 -3.53 6.72 -5.56
C ILE A 404 -3.99 6.80 -4.10
N ARG A 405 -3.08 7.09 -3.17
CA ARG A 405 -3.39 7.22 -1.73
C ARG A 405 -4.35 8.37 -1.48
N ALA A 406 -4.10 9.55 -2.07
CA ALA A 406 -4.97 10.72 -1.91
C ALA A 406 -6.38 10.44 -2.46
N GLU A 407 -6.48 9.85 -3.64
CA GLU A 407 -7.75 9.47 -4.29
C GLU A 407 -8.53 8.43 -3.47
N ALA A 408 -7.83 7.52 -2.78
CA ALA A 408 -8.42 6.56 -1.86
C ALA A 408 -8.72 7.12 -0.45
N GLY A 409 -8.25 8.33 -0.12
CA GLY A 409 -8.42 8.93 1.21
C GLY A 409 -7.41 8.46 2.27
N LEU A 410 -6.28 7.88 1.86
CA LEU A 410 -5.19 7.42 2.72
C LEU A 410 -4.20 8.55 3.06
N SER A 411 -3.44 8.37 4.15
CA SER A 411 -2.25 9.16 4.46
C SER A 411 -1.21 9.07 3.35
N LEU A 412 -0.48 10.15 3.07
CA LEU A 412 0.59 10.18 2.08
C LEU A 412 1.87 9.56 2.64
N ARG A 413 2.63 8.88 1.78
CA ARG A 413 3.97 8.37 2.07
C ARG A 413 5.00 9.49 1.92
N GLY A 414 5.85 9.68 2.93
CA GLY A 414 6.87 10.73 2.94
C GLY A 414 8.12 10.38 2.16
N ALA A 415 8.59 9.13 2.26
CA ALA A 415 9.82 8.69 1.61
C ALA A 415 9.86 7.17 1.39
N HIS A 416 10.85 6.73 0.61
CA HIS A 416 11.26 5.33 0.57
C HIS A 416 12.03 4.91 1.85
N ALA A 417 12.07 5.76 2.87
CA ALA A 417 12.61 5.37 4.16
C ALA A 417 11.79 4.19 4.72
N ASP A 418 12.49 3.11 5.03
CA ASP A 418 11.86 1.95 5.66
C ASP A 418 11.62 2.29 7.13
N TRP A 419 10.34 2.24 7.52
CA TRP A 419 9.83 2.57 8.85
C TRP A 419 10.69 2.01 9.97
N SER A 420 11.16 0.77 9.81
CA SER A 420 11.95 0.12 10.84
C SER A 420 13.27 0.84 11.14
N GLY A 421 13.88 1.55 10.19
CA GLY A 421 15.11 2.31 10.42
C GLY A 421 14.87 3.62 11.14
N THR A 422 13.85 4.35 10.72
CA THR A 422 13.45 5.62 11.35
C THR A 422 12.92 5.39 12.76
N GLU A 423 12.14 4.33 12.98
CA GLU A 423 11.66 3.98 14.32
C GLU A 423 12.81 3.59 15.25
N LEU A 424 13.77 2.77 14.78
CA LEU A 424 14.96 2.44 15.56
C LEU A 424 15.80 3.69 15.90
N ALA A 425 15.96 4.62 14.96
CA ALA A 425 16.66 5.89 15.20
C ALA A 425 15.92 6.75 16.25
N ARG A 426 14.61 6.92 16.11
CA ARG A 426 13.77 7.66 17.08
C ARG A 426 13.87 7.04 18.48
N MET A 427 13.87 5.71 18.55
CA MET A 427 14.00 5.01 19.82
C MET A 427 15.40 5.15 20.42
N PHE A 428 16.44 5.24 19.58
CA PHE A 428 17.80 5.54 20.03
C PHE A 428 17.87 6.94 20.64
N ASP A 429 17.25 7.95 20.02
CA ASP A 429 17.15 9.30 20.59
C ASP A 429 16.39 9.31 21.92
N VAL A 430 15.30 8.53 22.04
CA VAL A 430 14.56 8.36 23.30
C VAL A 430 15.44 7.72 24.38
N ALA A 431 16.20 6.68 24.04
CA ALA A 431 17.12 6.02 24.97
C ALA A 431 18.22 6.99 25.46
N GLN A 432 18.77 7.82 24.55
CA GLN A 432 19.72 8.87 24.93
C GLN A 432 19.09 9.92 25.86
N ALA A 433 17.87 10.36 25.58
CA ALA A 433 17.15 11.31 26.43
C ALA A 433 16.88 10.73 27.83
N ILE A 434 16.55 9.44 27.93
CA ILE A 434 16.38 8.73 29.21
C ILE A 434 17.70 8.72 29.98
N ASN A 435 18.82 8.41 29.32
CA ASN A 435 20.14 8.39 29.94
C ASN A 435 20.57 9.78 30.47
N LEU A 436 20.23 10.85 29.73
CA LEU A 436 20.44 12.22 30.18
C LEU A 436 19.58 12.55 31.41
N ALA A 437 18.28 12.22 31.37
CA ALA A 437 17.36 12.45 32.49
C ALA A 437 17.80 11.70 33.76
N ALA A 438 18.21 10.44 33.64
CA ALA A 438 18.73 9.65 34.77
C ALA A 438 20.02 10.28 35.35
N THR A 439 20.85 10.88 34.50
CA THR A 439 22.07 11.60 34.94
C THR A 439 21.75 12.87 35.71
N ASN A 440 20.78 13.65 35.24
CA ASN A 440 20.31 14.84 35.96
C ASN A 440 19.68 14.46 37.31
N ALA A 441 18.84 13.42 37.35
CA ALA A 441 18.24 12.91 38.58
C ALA A 441 19.30 12.43 39.59
N HIS A 442 20.39 11.81 39.11
CA HIS A 442 21.50 11.40 39.96
C HIS A 442 22.16 12.60 40.65
N GLN A 443 22.40 13.69 39.92
CA GLN A 443 22.99 14.91 40.47
C GLN A 443 22.10 15.55 41.55
N LEU A 444 20.78 15.45 41.41
CA LEU A 444 19.83 16.08 42.33
C LEU A 444 19.49 15.23 43.56
N ALA A 445 19.50 13.90 43.47
CA ALA A 445 18.90 13.04 44.50
C ALA A 445 19.66 11.71 44.77
N SER A 446 20.97 11.66 44.51
CA SER A 446 21.81 10.44 44.64
C SER A 446 21.63 9.68 45.97
N ALA A 447 21.55 10.38 47.11
CA ALA A 447 21.48 9.75 48.43
C ALA A 447 20.16 9.01 48.72
N GLN A 448 19.06 9.37 48.04
CA GLN A 448 17.72 8.82 48.32
C GLN A 448 17.18 7.96 47.18
N LEU A 449 17.57 8.25 45.94
CA LEU A 449 17.09 7.54 44.73
C LEU A 449 18.20 6.73 44.04
N GLY A 450 19.39 6.62 44.63
CA GLY A 450 20.58 6.06 43.98
C GLY A 450 20.38 4.67 43.36
N GLN A 451 19.67 3.77 44.04
CA GLN A 451 19.42 2.41 43.54
C GLN A 451 18.45 2.39 42.35
N GLU A 452 17.35 3.16 42.41
CA GLU A 452 16.37 3.25 41.32
C GLU A 452 16.99 3.91 40.07
N ILE A 453 17.81 4.94 40.27
CA ILE A 453 18.55 5.61 39.19
C ILE A 453 19.58 4.66 38.56
N ALA A 454 20.28 3.86 39.37
CA ALA A 454 21.23 2.86 38.87
C ALA A 454 20.53 1.79 38.02
N GLN A 455 19.36 1.31 38.46
CA GLN A 455 18.56 0.35 37.70
C GLN A 455 18.05 0.94 36.37
N LEU A 456 17.57 2.18 36.37
CA LEU A 456 17.13 2.85 35.14
C LEU A 456 18.29 3.02 34.15
N ARG A 457 19.50 3.36 34.62
CA ARG A 457 20.69 3.45 33.76
C ARG A 457 21.07 2.11 33.13
N ILE A 458 21.13 1.04 33.92
CA ILE A 458 21.41 -0.31 33.40
C ILE A 458 20.39 -0.69 32.32
N ALA A 459 19.10 -0.41 32.57
CA ALA A 459 18.03 -0.68 31.61
C ALA A 459 18.17 0.17 30.33
N ALA A 460 18.47 1.46 30.46
CA ALA A 460 18.64 2.38 29.33
C ALA A 460 19.88 2.05 28.50
N ASP A 461 20.98 1.62 29.13
CA ASP A 461 22.19 1.15 28.44
C ASP A 461 21.91 -0.14 27.67
N ALA A 462 21.23 -1.11 28.29
CA ALA A 462 20.80 -2.34 27.60
C ALA A 462 19.87 -2.04 26.41
N LEU A 463 18.95 -1.08 26.54
CA LEU A 463 18.10 -0.62 25.43
C LEU A 463 18.95 0.04 24.33
N THR A 464 19.90 0.90 24.69
CA THR A 464 20.79 1.60 23.76
C THR A 464 21.63 0.61 22.96
N ASP A 465 22.20 -0.40 23.61
CA ASP A 465 22.98 -1.45 22.96
C ASP A 465 22.11 -2.33 22.06
N GLY A 466 20.92 -2.73 22.53
CA GLY A 466 19.96 -3.47 21.70
C GLY A 466 19.53 -2.69 20.44
N LEU A 467 19.35 -1.37 20.56
CA LEU A 467 19.03 -0.49 19.44
C LEU A 467 20.20 -0.32 18.47
N ARG A 468 21.42 -0.18 19.01
CA ARG A 468 22.65 -0.12 18.20
C ARG A 468 22.82 -1.40 17.40
N ASP A 469 22.65 -2.56 18.02
CA ASP A 469 22.75 -3.87 17.37
C ASP A 469 21.67 -4.06 16.30
N ALA A 470 20.45 -3.61 16.56
CA ALA A 470 19.36 -3.63 15.57
C ALA A 470 19.66 -2.73 14.37
N LEU A 471 20.16 -1.49 14.60
CA LEU A 471 20.59 -0.56 13.55
C LEU A 471 21.77 -1.11 12.75
N GLU A 472 22.74 -1.74 13.40
CA GLU A 472 23.91 -2.33 12.73
C GLU A 472 23.54 -3.53 11.86
N ARG A 473 22.74 -4.47 12.37
CA ARG A 473 22.26 -5.63 11.60
C ARG A 473 21.50 -5.20 10.37
N ARG A 474 20.67 -4.17 10.51
CA ARG A 474 19.98 -3.51 9.39
C ARG A 474 20.97 -2.91 8.39
N ARG A 475 21.91 -2.07 8.84
CA ARG A 475 22.90 -1.42 7.97
C ARG A 475 23.73 -2.44 7.18
N LYS A 476 24.09 -3.56 7.82
CA LYS A 476 24.85 -4.67 7.22
C LYS A 476 23.99 -5.59 6.34
N ARG A 477 22.66 -5.40 6.30
CA ARG A 477 21.65 -6.26 5.61
C ARG A 477 21.73 -7.75 6.00
N LYS A 478 22.39 -8.08 7.11
CA LYS A 478 22.51 -9.44 7.64
C LYS A 478 21.49 -9.57 8.76
N MET A 479 20.32 -10.12 8.44
CA MET A 479 19.20 -10.32 9.37
C MET A 479 18.68 -9.00 9.99
N PRO A 480 17.95 -8.18 9.21
CA PRO A 480 17.29 -7.01 9.77
C PRO A 480 16.36 -7.41 10.94
N PRO A 481 16.21 -6.55 11.96
CA PRO A 481 15.34 -6.83 13.09
C PRO A 481 13.90 -7.04 12.62
N SER A 482 13.20 -7.97 13.28
CA SER A 482 11.80 -8.25 12.97
C SER A 482 10.88 -7.12 13.47
N VAL A 483 9.65 -7.06 12.96
CA VAL A 483 8.66 -6.08 13.45
C VAL A 483 8.36 -6.31 14.93
N ASP A 484 8.23 -7.56 15.36
CA ASP A 484 8.00 -7.91 16.77
C ASP A 484 9.16 -7.47 17.66
N GLU A 485 10.39 -7.62 17.19
CA GLU A 485 11.59 -7.14 17.89
C GLU A 485 11.59 -5.62 18.03
N ILE A 486 11.24 -4.89 16.97
CA ILE A 486 11.12 -3.43 17.01
C ILE A 486 10.00 -3.00 17.97
N LEU A 487 8.86 -3.69 17.96
CA LEU A 487 7.76 -3.43 18.88
C LEU A 487 8.15 -3.70 20.34
N ALA A 488 8.92 -4.77 20.61
CA ALA A 488 9.43 -5.08 21.94
C ALA A 488 10.42 -4.03 22.44
N LEU A 489 11.35 -3.60 21.58
CA LEU A 489 12.26 -2.50 21.88
C LEU A 489 11.46 -1.20 22.16
N ARG A 490 10.37 -0.94 21.41
CA ARG A 490 9.54 0.27 21.56
C ARG A 490 8.77 0.29 22.87
N LEU A 491 8.17 -0.84 23.24
CA LEU A 491 7.50 -1.00 24.52
C LEU A 491 8.48 -0.80 25.68
N SER A 492 9.72 -1.30 25.53
CA SER A 492 10.79 -1.10 26.51
C SER A 492 11.16 0.38 26.63
N ALA A 493 11.35 1.09 25.51
CA ALA A 493 11.62 2.53 25.48
C ALA A 493 10.49 3.36 26.12
N ALA A 494 9.22 3.04 25.83
CA ALA A 494 8.06 3.72 26.41
C ALA A 494 7.98 3.52 27.93
N THR A 495 8.19 2.29 28.40
CA THR A 495 8.21 1.94 29.83
C THR A 495 9.32 2.71 30.56
N MET A 496 10.53 2.73 30.00
CA MET A 496 11.67 3.44 30.59
C MET A 496 11.47 4.95 30.58
N ARG A 497 10.85 5.53 29.54
CA ARG A 497 10.50 6.95 29.51
C ARG A 497 9.56 7.33 30.65
N GLN A 498 8.53 6.52 30.89
CA GLN A 498 7.61 6.75 32.01
C GLN A 498 8.34 6.68 33.36
N GLN A 499 9.22 5.69 33.54
CA GLN A 499 10.04 5.56 34.75
C GLN A 499 10.97 6.76 34.94
N ALA A 500 11.63 7.23 33.87
CA ALA A 500 12.50 8.40 33.90
C ALA A 500 11.74 9.67 34.30
N THR A 501 10.57 9.91 33.71
CA THR A 501 9.70 11.05 34.07
C THR A 501 9.28 11.00 35.54
N ASN A 502 8.88 9.83 36.05
CA ASN A 502 8.51 9.67 37.45
C ASN A 502 9.70 9.93 38.40
N LEU A 503 10.91 9.47 38.04
CA LEU A 503 12.11 9.72 38.83
C LEU A 503 12.53 11.19 38.81
N GLU A 504 12.46 11.85 37.65
CA GLU A 504 12.76 13.27 37.52
C GLU A 504 11.84 14.11 38.39
N GLN A 505 10.52 13.87 38.33
CA GLN A 505 9.53 14.54 39.18
C GLN A 505 9.85 14.36 40.68
N ARG A 506 10.19 13.14 41.12
CA ARG A 506 10.55 12.86 42.51
C ARG A 506 11.86 13.55 42.92
N ALA A 507 12.87 13.52 42.05
CA ALA A 507 14.16 14.18 42.29
C ALA A 507 14.00 15.71 42.40
N THR A 508 13.15 16.33 41.59
CA THR A 508 12.82 17.76 41.70
C THR A 508 12.20 18.09 43.06
N VAL A 509 11.24 17.28 43.53
CA VAL A 509 10.61 17.49 44.85
C VAL A 509 11.64 17.36 45.98
N ILE A 510 12.52 16.37 45.93
CA ILE A 510 13.61 16.19 46.90
C ILE A 510 14.55 17.40 46.89
N GLY A 511 14.97 17.87 45.72
CA GLY A 511 15.83 19.04 45.58
C GLY A 511 15.21 20.30 46.18
N GLN A 512 13.91 20.54 45.92
CA GLN A 512 13.16 21.65 46.52
C GLN A 512 13.09 21.55 48.05
N GLN A 513 12.85 20.34 48.59
CA GLN A 513 12.85 20.12 50.04
C GLN A 513 14.23 20.40 50.66
N GLN A 514 15.32 19.96 50.02
CA GLN A 514 16.68 20.22 50.51
C GLN A 514 17.03 21.72 50.48
N GLN A 515 16.63 22.45 49.43
CA GLN A 515 16.81 23.91 49.36
C GLN A 515 16.05 24.63 50.47
N ASN A 516 14.81 24.22 50.75
CA ASN A 516 14.01 24.78 51.84
C ASN A 516 14.65 24.52 53.21
N VAL A 517 15.26 23.35 53.43
CA VAL A 517 15.98 23.03 54.67
C VAL A 517 17.25 23.87 54.83
N VAL A 518 17.99 24.15 53.74
CA VAL A 518 19.18 25.00 53.78
C VAL A 518 18.82 26.47 54.04
N ALA A 519 17.72 26.97 53.46
CA ALA A 519 17.22 28.33 53.70
C ALA A 519 16.79 28.58 55.16
N LEU A 520 16.44 27.51 55.90
CA LEU A 520 16.05 27.57 57.30
C LEU A 520 17.21 27.42 58.29
N LYS A 521 18.47 27.25 57.83
CA LYS A 521 19.63 27.28 58.74
C LYS A 521 19.86 28.71 59.24
N PRO A 522 19.84 28.96 60.56
CA PRO A 522 20.09 30.29 61.09
C PRO A 522 21.50 30.75 60.74
N LEU A 523 21.62 32.02 60.30
CA LEU A 523 22.91 32.66 60.02
C LEU A 523 23.83 32.52 61.24
N PRO A 524 25.10 32.12 61.07
CA PRO A 524 26.04 32.08 62.18
C PRO A 524 26.12 33.48 62.78
N GLN A 525 25.79 33.59 64.07
CA GLN A 525 25.98 34.83 64.82
C GLN A 525 27.46 35.19 64.73
N ARG A 526 27.77 36.28 64.01
CA ARG A 526 29.12 36.83 63.96
C ARG A 526 29.46 37.33 65.36
N LEU A 527 30.47 36.71 65.98
CA LEU A 527 31.14 37.21 67.17
C LEU A 527 32.05 38.39 66.82
#